data_AF-A0A1X3JB54-F1
#
_entry.id   AF-A0A1X3JB54-F1
#
_cell.length_a   1.000
_cell.length_b   1.000
_cell.length_c   1.000
_cell.angle_alpha   90.00
_cell.angle_beta   90.00
_cell.angle_gamma   90.00
#
_symmetry.space_group_name_H-M   'P 1'
#
loop_
_entity.id
_entity.type
_entity.pdbx_description
1 polymer ?
#
loop_
_entity_poly.entity_id
_entity_poly.type
_entity_poly.pdbx_seq_one_letter_code
_entity_poly.pdbx_strand_id
1 'polypeptide(L)'
;MVKYQRDVREVALALELNPDHLRKWIRLYKQEFQGIESAGNAIIPEQREIQQLKAQIKRVEMEKEILKQAAVLMSEIPGKLSR
;
A
#
# COMPACT_ATOMS: atom_id res chain seq x y z
N MET A 1 -6.92 -16.63 -21.03
CA MET A 1 -7.91 -15.57 -21.26
C MET A 1 -7.21 -14.30 -21.76
N VAL A 2 -7.17 -14.07 -23.07
CA VAL A 2 -7.00 -12.72 -23.64
C VAL A 2 -8.20 -12.57 -24.55
N LYS A 3 -9.29 -12.00 -24.04
CA LYS A 3 -10.60 -12.06 -24.69
C LYS A 3 -10.63 -11.22 -25.98
N TYR A 4 -9.70 -10.28 -26.16
CA TYR A 4 -9.56 -9.44 -27.34
C TYR A 4 -8.08 -9.12 -27.59
N GLN A 5 -7.52 -9.55 -28.71
CA GLN A 5 -6.16 -9.19 -29.15
C GLN A 5 -6.27 -7.91 -29.98
N ARG A 6 -6.46 -6.76 -29.32
CA ARG A 6 -6.49 -5.44 -29.95
C ARG A 6 -5.27 -4.64 -29.54
N ASP A 7 -4.80 -3.77 -30.44
CA ASP A 7 -3.66 -2.91 -30.13
C ASP A 7 -4.00 -1.91 -29.02
N VAL A 8 -3.08 -1.70 -28.09
CA VAL A 8 -3.29 -0.81 -26.94
C VAL A 8 -3.60 0.63 -27.40
N ARG A 9 -3.03 1.07 -28.53
CA ARG A 9 -3.30 2.41 -29.08
C ARG A 9 -4.72 2.49 -29.64
N GLU A 10 -5.15 1.48 -30.37
CA GLU A 10 -6.52 1.42 -30.92
C GLU A 10 -7.56 1.50 -29.79
N VAL A 11 -7.37 0.70 -28.75
CA VAL A 11 -8.26 0.70 -27.57
C VAL A 11 -8.21 2.04 -26.84
N ALA A 12 -7.02 2.61 -26.65
CA ALA A 12 -6.89 3.92 -25.99
C ALA A 12 -7.59 5.02 -26.78
N LEU A 13 -7.41 5.09 -28.10
CA LEU A 13 -8.04 6.08 -28.96
C LEU A 13 -9.57 5.93 -28.98
N ALA A 14 -10.08 4.70 -29.02
CA ALA A 14 -11.53 4.43 -28.95
C ALA A 14 -12.16 4.83 -27.61
N LEU A 15 -11.35 4.88 -26.54
CA LEU A 15 -11.75 5.32 -25.21
C LEU A 15 -11.40 6.79 -24.94
N GLU A 16 -10.90 7.53 -25.94
CA GLU A 16 -10.43 8.91 -25.80
C GLU A 16 -9.34 9.08 -24.73
N LEU A 17 -8.54 8.04 -24.51
CA LEU A 17 -7.44 8.02 -23.57
C LEU A 17 -6.09 8.21 -24.29
N ASN A 18 -5.12 8.73 -23.55
CA ASN A 18 -3.73 8.70 -24.01
C ASN A 18 -3.22 7.24 -24.01
N PRO A 19 -2.69 6.71 -25.14
CA PRO A 19 -2.14 5.36 -25.22
C PRO A 19 -1.06 5.04 -24.20
N ASP A 20 -0.24 6.02 -23.81
CA ASP A 20 0.82 5.82 -22.83
C ASP A 20 0.27 5.60 -21.41
N HIS A 21 -0.84 6.27 -21.07
CA HIS A 21 -1.54 6.05 -19.81
C HIS A 21 -2.14 4.64 -19.75
N LEU A 22 -2.82 4.20 -20.82
CA LEU A 22 -3.41 2.87 -20.86
C LEU A 22 -2.33 1.78 -20.77
N ARG A 23 -1.20 1.95 -21.47
CA ARG A 23 -0.05 1.04 -21.37
C ARG A 23 0.52 0.99 -19.95
N LYS A 24 0.64 2.14 -19.28
CA LYS A 24 1.09 2.23 -17.88
C LYS A 24 0.13 1.50 -16.95
N TRP A 25 -1.18 1.70 -17.08
CA TRP A 25 -2.18 1.03 -16.26
C TRP A 25 -2.19 -0.49 -16.48
N ILE A 26 -2.09 -0.96 -17.73
CA ILE A 26 -1.96 -2.39 -18.04
C ILE A 26 -0.72 -2.98 -17.36
N ARG A 27 0.41 -2.27 -17.40
CA ARG A 27 1.65 -2.71 -16.73
C ARG A 27 1.46 -2.81 -15.22
N LEU A 28 0.91 -1.77 -14.60
CA LEU A 28 0.65 -1.73 -13.16
C LEU A 28 -0.31 -2.84 -12.73
N TYR A 29 -1.41 -3.02 -13.47
CA TYR A 29 -2.37 -4.10 -13.22
C TYR A 29 -1.71 -5.49 -13.28
N LYS A 30 -0.85 -5.74 -14.27
CA LYS A 30 -0.10 -7.01 -14.36
C LYS A 30 0.87 -7.22 -13.19
N GLN A 31 1.51 -6.16 -12.73
CA GLN A 31 2.41 -6.20 -11.57
C GLN A 31 1.62 -6.52 -10.29
N GLU A 32 0.53 -5.80 -10.04
CA GLU A 32 -0.35 -6.02 -8.90
C GLU A 32 -0.98 -7.43 -8.91
N PHE A 33 -1.35 -7.93 -10.09
CA PHE A 33 -1.86 -9.29 -10.26
C PHE A 33 -0.81 -10.36 -9.92
N GLN A 34 0.48 -10.05 -10.11
CA GLN A 34 1.59 -10.92 -9.70
C GLN A 34 1.96 -10.73 -8.22
N GLY A 35 1.20 -9.94 -7.46
CA GLY A 35 1.47 -9.64 -6.05
C GLY A 35 2.63 -8.67 -5.84
N ILE A 36 3.08 -7.97 -6.89
CA ILE A 36 4.10 -6.92 -6.76
C ILE A 36 3.40 -5.68 -6.19
N GLU A 37 3.90 -5.22 -5.05
CA GLU A 37 3.37 -4.04 -4.37
C GLU A 37 3.53 -2.78 -5.23
N SER A 38 2.43 -2.06 -5.45
CA SER A 38 2.48 -0.80 -6.19
C SER A 38 3.09 0.29 -5.31
N ALA A 39 4.04 1.07 -5.85
CA ALA A 39 4.66 2.18 -5.14
C ALA A 39 3.69 3.36 -4.86
N GLY A 40 2.48 3.34 -5.43
CA GLY A 40 1.43 4.31 -5.21
C GLY A 40 0.06 3.63 -5.08
N ASN A 41 -1.01 4.38 -5.29
CA ASN A 41 -2.38 3.86 -5.19
C ASN A 41 -2.57 2.66 -6.12
N ALA A 42 -2.88 1.51 -5.52
CA ALA A 42 -3.18 0.31 -6.27
C ALA A 42 -4.43 0.49 -7.15
N ILE A 43 -4.37 -0.08 -8.34
CA ILE A 43 -5.46 -0.09 -9.32
C ILE A 43 -6.46 -1.20 -8.97
N ILE A 44 -5.97 -2.36 -8.51
CA ILE A 44 -6.78 -3.49 -8.04
C ILE A 44 -7.32 -3.17 -6.63
N PRO A 45 -8.65 -3.25 -6.40
CA PRO A 45 -9.25 -2.95 -5.10
C PRO A 45 -8.66 -3.76 -3.93
N GLU A 46 -8.41 -5.06 -4.15
CA GLU A 46 -7.80 -5.95 -3.16
C GLU A 46 -6.40 -5.47 -2.74
N GLN A 47 -5.58 -5.02 -3.70
CA GLN A 47 -4.25 -4.48 -3.38
C GLN A 47 -4.33 -3.16 -2.62
N ARG A 48 -5.36 -2.34 -2.88
CA ARG A 48 -5.60 -1.13 -2.10
C ARG A 48 -5.96 -1.45 -0.66
N GLU A 49 -6.79 -2.47 -0.45
CA GLU A 49 -7.13 -2.97 0.89
C GLU A 49 -5.89 -3.50 1.61
N ILE A 50 -5.05 -4.28 0.93
CA ILE A 50 -3.76 -4.76 1.47
C ILE A 50 -2.87 -3.58 1.91
N GLN A 51 -2.75 -2.52 1.09
CA GLN A 51 -1.98 -1.33 1.45
C GLN A 51 -2.54 -0.63 2.69
N GLN A 52 -3.87 -0.49 2.77
CA GLN A 52 -4.54 0.13 3.93
C GLN A 52 -4.32 -0.70 5.20
N LEU A 53 -4.43 -2.03 5.11
CA LEU A 53 -4.18 -2.93 6.23
C LEU A 53 -2.72 -2.87 6.68
N LYS A 54 -1.77 -2.88 5.74
CA LYS A 54 -0.33 -2.70 6.06
C LYS A 54 -0.06 -1.38 6.77
N ALA A 55 -0.70 -0.29 6.34
CA ALA A 55 -0.55 1.02 6.99
C ALA A 55 -1.12 1.01 8.42
N GLN A 56 -2.26 0.36 8.64
CA GLN A 56 -2.85 0.20 9.98
C GLN A 56 -1.96 -0.65 10.90
N ILE A 57 -1.44 -1.79 10.40
CA ILE A 57 -0.52 -2.64 11.15
C ILE A 57 0.72 -1.85 11.57
N LYS A 58 1.37 -1.16 10.62
CA LYS A 58 2.56 -0.35 10.89
C LYS A 58 2.30 0.70 11.97
N ARG A 59 1.12 1.34 11.94
CA ARG A 59 0.73 2.32 12.96
C ARG A 59 0.62 1.67 14.34
N VAL A 60 -0.10 0.55 14.44
CA VAL A 60 -0.29 -0.18 15.70
C VAL A 60 1.03 -0.70 16.26
N GLU A 61 1.93 -1.21 15.41
CA GLU A 61 3.26 -1.66 15.81
C GLU A 61 4.10 -0.53 16.39
N MET A 62 4.06 0.65 15.75
CA MET A 62 4.74 1.84 16.24
C MET A 62 4.16 2.31 17.58
N GLU A 63 2.83 2.37 17.73
CA GLU A 63 2.18 2.73 18.99
C GLU A 63 2.56 1.76 20.12
N LYS A 64 2.58 0.45 19.83
CA LYS A 64 3.02 -0.58 20.77
C LYS A 64 4.47 -0.38 21.20
N GLU A 65 5.35 -0.01 20.27
CA GLU A 65 6.76 0.21 20.58
C GLU A 65 6.98 1.44 21.46
N ILE A 66 6.25 2.53 21.19
CA ILE A 66 6.24 3.72 22.05
C ILE A 66 5.77 3.37 23.47
N LEU A 67 4.70 2.57 23.59
CA LEU A 67 4.18 2.15 24.90
C LEU A 67 5.17 1.29 25.67
N LYS A 68 5.88 0.38 25.01
CA LYS A 68 6.94 -0.41 25.67
C LYS A 68 8.06 0.49 26.18
N GLN A 69 8.53 1.43 25.36
CA GLN A 69 9.58 2.37 25.74
C GLN A 69 9.15 3.20 26.96
N ALA A 70 7.91 3.70 26.98
CA ALA A 70 7.37 4.42 28.13
C ALA A 70 7.31 3.55 29.41
N ALA A 71 6.87 2.29 29.29
CA ALA A 71 6.80 1.37 30.42
C ALA A 71 8.19 1.08 31.04
N VAL A 72 9.21 0.89 30.19
CA VAL A 72 10.60 0.71 30.64
C VAL A 72 11.05 1.94 31.43
N LEU A 73 10.89 3.14 30.86
CA LEU A 73 11.26 4.39 31.53
C LEU A 73 10.55 4.56 32.88
N MET A 74 9.25 4.25 32.96
CA MET A 74 8.49 4.35 34.21
C MET A 74 8.95 3.35 35.28
N SER A 75 9.38 2.15 34.86
CA SER A 75 9.93 1.14 35.77
C SER A 75 11.33 1.45 36.28
N GLU A 76 12.10 2.23 35.50
CA GLU A 76 13.47 2.63 35.83
C GLU A 76 13.54 3.86 36.74
N ILE A 77 12.45 4.63 36.90
CA ILE A 77 12.38 5.72 37.89
C ILE A 77 12.35 5.09 39.29
N PRO A 78 13.43 5.16 40.08
CA PRO A 78 13.40 4.69 41.46
C PRO A 78 12.47 5.62 42.25
N GLY A 79 11.73 5.09 43.22
CA GLY A 79 10.74 5.79 44.06
C GLY A 79 11.31 6.93 44.92
N LYS A 80 11.95 7.93 44.32
CA LYS A 80 12.35 9.19 44.93
C LYS A 80 11.22 10.21 44.80
N LEU A 81 10.04 9.81 45.25
CA LEU A 81 8.99 10.73 45.70
C LEU A 81 8.46 10.31 47.08
N SER A 82 9.15 9.42 47.80
CA SER A 82 8.91 9.28 49.23
C SER A 82 9.55 10.48 49.93
N ARG A 83 8.64 11.24 50.57
CA ARG A 83 8.79 12.46 51.36
C ARG A 83 9.94 12.47 52.35
#